data_AF-A0A3B4X995-F1
#
_entry.id   AF-A0A3B4X995-F1
#
_cell.length_a   1.000
_cell.length_b   1.000
_cell.length_c   1.000
_cell.angle_alpha   90.00
_cell.angle_beta   90.00
_cell.angle_gamma   90.00
#
_symmetry.space_group_name_H-M   'P 1'
#
loop_
_entity.id
_entity.type
_entity.pdbx_description
1 polymer ?
#
loop_
_entity_poly.entity_id
_entity_poly.type
_entity_poly.pdbx_seq_one_letter_code
_entity_poly.pdbx_strand_id
1 'polypeptide(L)' 'VSERVNNFPPLPQFLRIKPCFYQNIEEEIPTPHQQLVRRVYTLWMSTCFYMHTY' A
#
# COMPACT_ATOMS: atom_id res chain seq x y z
N VAL A 1 20.62 -6.65 -7.41
CA VAL A 1 19.50 -5.99 -6.70
C VAL A 1 18.36 -6.97 -6.74
N SER A 2 17.99 -7.58 -5.60
CA SER A 2 16.85 -8.50 -5.57
C SER A 2 15.62 -7.70 -5.97
N GLU A 3 15.02 -8.02 -7.12
CA GLU A 3 13.74 -7.42 -7.55
C GLU A 3 12.70 -7.83 -6.51
N ARG A 4 12.41 -6.94 -5.55
CA ARG A 4 11.42 -7.21 -4.51
C ARG A 4 10.09 -7.49 -5.21
N VAL A 5 9.61 -8.73 -5.08
CA VAL A 5 8.36 -9.19 -5.67
C VAL A 5 7.23 -8.40 -5.03
N ASN A 6 6.47 -7.70 -5.86
CA ASN A 6 5.29 -6.95 -5.46
C ASN A 6 4.24 -7.90 -4.88
N ASN A 7 4.02 -7.82 -3.57
CA ASN A 7 3.02 -8.59 -2.82
C ASN A 7 1.77 -7.76 -2.50
N PHE A 8 1.59 -6.59 -3.12
CA PHE A 8 0.39 -5.78 -2.95
C PHE A 8 -0.75 -6.41 -3.77
N PRO A 9 -1.94 -6.60 -3.19
CA PRO A 9 -3.09 -7.07 -3.94
C PRO A 9 -3.52 -6.01 -4.97
N PRO A 10 -4.25 -6.43 -6.01
CA PRO A 10 -4.62 -5.55 -7.12
C PRO A 10 -5.37 -4.31 -6.62
N LEU A 11 -4.82 -3.13 -6.92
CA LEU A 11 -5.51 -1.86 -6.71
C LEU A 11 -6.64 -1.70 -7.73
N PRO A 12 -7.68 -0.91 -7.41
CA PRO A 12 -8.67 -0.49 -8.39
C PRO A 12 -8.03 0.17 -9.61
N GLN A 13 -8.46 -0.23 -10.82
CA GLN A 13 -7.84 0.16 -12.09
C GLN A 13 -7.83 1.67 -12.38
N PHE A 14 -8.64 2.47 -11.68
CA PHE A 14 -8.67 3.93 -11.83
C PHE A 14 -7.48 4.64 -11.15
N LEU A 15 -6.75 3.95 -10.26
CA LEU A 15 -5.57 4.48 -9.61
C LEU A 15 -4.35 4.28 -10.53
N ARG A 16 -3.81 5.37 -11.08
CA ARG A 16 -2.57 5.36 -11.90
C ARG A 16 -1.31 5.26 -11.04
N ILE A 17 -1.35 4.39 -10.04
CA ILE A 17 -0.25 4.17 -9.10
C ILE A 17 0.15 2.71 -9.26
N LYS A 18 1.44 2.43 -9.49
CA LYS A 18 1.90 1.04 -9.52
C LYS A 18 1.70 0.45 -8.12
N PRO A 19 1.07 -0.73 -8.00
CA PRO A 19 1.06 -1.44 -6.73
C PRO A 19 2.51 -1.66 -6.33
N CYS A 20 2.89 -1.26 -5.13
CA CYS A 20 4.18 -1.58 -4.55
C CYS A 20 3.93 -1.65 -3.06
N PHE A 21 4.08 -2.83 -2.49
CA PHE A 21 3.95 -2.99 -1.06
C PHE A 21 5.22 -2.46 -0.41
N TYR A 22 5.09 -1.32 0.25
CA TYR A 22 6.14 -0.76 1.08
C TYR A 22 6.24 -1.64 2.33
N GLN A 23 7.20 -2.57 2.33
CA GLN A 23 7.48 -3.40 3.51
C GLN A 23 7.96 -2.52 4.66
N ASN A 24 8.73 -1.47 4.32
CA ASN A 24 9.17 -0.44 5.23
C ASN A 24 8.84 0.96 4.68
N ILE A 25 7.79 1.59 5.20
CA ILE A 25 7.41 2.95 4.81
C ILE A 25 8.53 3.95 5.11
N GLU A 26 9.32 3.76 6.16
CA GLU A 26 10.35 4.72 6.57
C GLU A 26 11.57 4.71 5.65
N GLU A 27 11.86 3.54 5.06
CA GLU A 27 13.01 3.32 4.19
C GLU A 27 12.66 3.51 2.70
N GLU A 28 11.44 3.14 2.30
CA GLU A 28 11.03 3.09 0.89
C GLU A 28 10.25 4.34 0.43
N ILE A 29 9.72 5.14 1.38
CA ILE A 29 8.96 6.36 1.08
C ILE A 29 9.71 7.61 1.54
N PRO A 30 9.84 8.64 0.70
CA PRO A 30 10.39 9.93 1.13
C PRO A 30 9.57 10.52 2.28
N THR A 31 10.26 11.04 3.31
CA THR A 31 9.68 11.65 4.52
C THR A 31 8.39 12.45 4.33
N PRO A 32 8.28 13.39 3.36
CA PRO A 32 7.04 14.15 3.16
C PRO A 32 5.80 13.31 2.82
N HIS A 33 5.97 12.13 2.24
CA HIS A 33 4.88 11.26 1.80
C HIS A 33 4.54 10.14 2.81
N GLN A 34 5.37 9.91 3.83
CA GLN A 34 5.22 8.78 4.76
C GLN A 34 3.89 8.83 5.53
N GLN A 35 3.44 10.01 5.98
CA GLN A 35 2.17 10.14 6.70
C GLN A 35 0.96 9.82 5.81
N LEU A 36 0.98 10.28 4.55
CA LEU A 36 -0.09 10.01 3.60
C LEU A 36 -0.18 8.50 3.32
N VAL A 37 0.97 7.87 3.04
CA VAL A 37 1.05 6.43 2.75
C VAL A 37 0.56 5.60 3.94
N ARG A 38 0.92 5.96 5.18
CA ARG A 38 0.41 5.30 6.40
C ARG A 38 -1.11 5.35 6.49
N ARG A 39 -1.72 6.51 6.28
CA ARG A 39 -3.19 6.68 6.37
C ARG A 39 -3.93 5.86 5.31
N VAL A 40 -3.44 5.88 4.08
CA VAL A 40 -4.02 5.10 2.97
C VAL A 40 -3.88 3.60 3.23
N TYR A 41 -2.71 3.17 3.73
CA TYR A 41 -2.47 1.77 4.09
C TYR A 41 -3.40 1.29 5.21
N THR A 42 -3.57 2.08 6.28
CA THR A 42 -4.50 1.76 7.37
C THR A 42 -5.94 1.68 6.88
N LEU A 43 -6.39 2.66 6.07
CA LEU A 43 -7.74 2.66 5.51
C LEU A 43 -7.98 1.41 4.67
N TRP A 44 -7.04 1.08 3.80
CA TRP A 44 -7.13 -0.06 2.91
C TRP A 44 -7.17 -1.40 3.67
N MET A 45 -6.34 -1.56 4.72
CA MET A 45 -6.42 -2.70 5.63
C MET A 45 -7.80 -2.84 6.28
N SER A 46 -8.38 -1.72 6.76
CA SER A 46 -9.73 -1.71 7.33
C SER A 46 -10.81 -2.04 6.30
N THR A 47 -10.69 -1.55 5.06
CA THR A 47 -11.60 -1.91 3.95
C THR A 47 -11.50 -3.39 3.60
N CYS A 48 -10.29 -3.96 3.55
CA CYS A 48 -10.10 -5.39 3.31
C CYS A 48 -10.70 -6.25 4.42
N PHE A 49 -10.51 -5.86 5.69
CA PHE A 49 -11.12 -6.56 6.82
C PHE A 49 -12.65 -6.51 6.77
N TYR A 50 -13.22 -5.34 6.48
CA TYR A 50 -14.66 -5.18 6.29
C TYR A 50 -15.16 -6.05 5.12
N MET A 51 -14.52 -6.02 3.96
CA MET A 51 -14.87 -6.86 2.79
C MET A 51 -14.67 -8.36 2.99
N HIS A 52 -13.92 -8.80 4.01
CA HIS A 52 -13.79 -10.23 4.35
C HIS A 52 -14.81 -10.69 5.40
N THR A 53 -15.46 -9.74 6.08
CA THR A 53 -16.43 -10.01 7.15
C THR A 53 -17.88 -9.99 6.65
N TYR A 54 -18.12 -9.44 5.45
CA TYR A 54 -19.41 -9.40 4.74
C TYR A 54 -19.34 -10.19 3.44
#